data_AF-A0A9X5EBF4-F1
#
_entry.id   AF-A0A9X5EBF4-F1
#
_cell.length_a   1.000
_cell.length_b   1.000
_cell.length_c   1.000
_cell.angle_alpha   90.00
_cell.angle_beta   90.00
_cell.angle_gamma   90.00
#
_symmetry.space_group_name_H-M   'P 1'
#
loop_
_entity.id
_entity.type
_entity.pdbx_description
1 polymer ?
#
loop_
_entity_poly.entity_id
_entity_poly.type
_entity_poly.pdbx_seq_one_letter_code
_entity_poly.pdbx_strand_id
1 'polypeptide(L)'
;MAVGLAFTAGAAAQDAGSHDYDTQDARLNAVYKKLSGSLDDAGRKALREEERQWIAGRDKVCGVKPGTIVKNACTTTQTSFRADELEKRVRGAGARQTGEPAVAGDWGYRSDCNLGHAVELHIPEGAAPEGTWADGTRSMGSSGRFKGEWRDGKLYMRFCAEEAERGGYPVCPAFGDVNGYVTPEGKRLAWYRADEKYVSLERVAKGGKAPLDTTCKDEM
;
A
#
# COMPACT_ATOMS: atom_id res chain seq x y z
N MET A 1 -0.54 50.15 54.52
CA MET A 1 -1.72 49.65 53.78
C MET A 1 -1.23 49.16 52.43
N ALA A 2 -1.25 47.86 52.19
CA ALA A 2 -0.77 47.26 50.93
C ALA A 2 -1.95 47.14 49.95
N VAL A 3 -1.81 47.75 48.77
CA VAL A 3 -2.73 47.57 47.64
C VAL A 3 -2.10 46.54 46.71
N GLY A 4 -2.83 45.46 46.45
CA GLY A 4 -2.42 44.37 45.59
C GLY A 4 -2.39 44.77 44.12
N LEU A 5 -1.34 44.34 43.41
CA LEU A 5 -1.26 44.34 41.96
C LEU A 5 -1.58 42.92 41.47
N ALA A 6 -2.75 42.78 40.84
CA ALA A 6 -3.13 41.56 40.14
C ALA A 6 -2.49 41.56 38.74
N PHE A 7 -1.72 40.51 38.42
CA PHE A 7 -1.14 40.29 37.10
C PHE A 7 -2.18 39.73 36.12
N THR A 8 -2.48 40.49 35.06
CA THR A 8 -3.25 40.05 33.88
C THR A 8 -2.32 39.42 32.84
N ALA A 9 -1.84 38.20 33.08
CA ALA A 9 -0.98 37.46 32.13
C ALA A 9 -1.74 36.48 31.20
N GLY A 10 -3.09 36.50 31.19
CA GLY A 10 -3.90 35.43 30.59
C GLY A 10 -4.16 35.54 29.08
N ALA A 11 -4.27 36.74 28.51
CA ALA A 11 -4.82 36.92 27.15
C ALA A 11 -3.80 36.62 26.03
N ALA A 12 -2.55 37.09 26.16
CA ALA A 12 -1.54 36.94 25.10
C ALA A 12 -1.07 35.48 24.89
N ALA A 13 -1.05 34.66 25.95
CA ALA A 13 -0.69 33.25 25.87
C ALA A 13 -1.80 32.39 25.25
N GLN A 14 -3.07 32.80 25.38
CA GLN A 14 -4.22 32.12 24.76
C GLN A 14 -4.28 32.39 23.25
N ASP A 15 -3.97 33.62 22.82
CA ASP A 15 -3.99 34.01 21.41
C ASP A 15 -2.89 33.31 20.59
N ALA A 16 -1.66 33.23 21.13
CA ALA A 16 -0.58 32.47 20.51
C ALA A 16 -0.91 30.98 20.39
N GLY A 17 -1.50 30.38 21.44
CA GLY A 17 -1.94 28.98 21.41
C GLY A 17 -3.09 28.72 20.42
N SER A 18 -4.00 29.68 20.22
CA SER A 18 -5.05 29.57 19.20
C SER A 18 -4.48 29.67 17.78
N HIS A 19 -3.57 30.61 17.54
CA HIS A 19 -2.91 30.80 16.25
C HIS A 19 -2.10 29.56 15.82
N ASP A 20 -1.39 28.94 16.77
CA ASP A 20 -0.63 27.72 16.53
C ASP A 20 -1.56 26.54 16.22
N TYR A 21 -2.68 26.41 16.93
CA TYR A 21 -3.68 25.39 16.63
C TYR A 21 -4.24 25.54 15.21
N ASP A 22 -4.67 26.75 14.83
CA ASP A 22 -5.29 27.01 13.52
C ASP A 22 -4.29 26.73 12.38
N THR A 23 -3.01 27.03 12.59
CA THR A 23 -1.94 26.69 11.65
C THR A 23 -1.78 25.18 11.47
N GLN A 24 -1.76 24.42 12.58
CA GLN A 24 -1.64 22.95 12.51
C GLN A 24 -2.90 22.30 11.94
N ASP A 25 -4.08 22.84 12.22
CA ASP A 25 -5.35 22.33 11.67
C ASP A 25 -5.45 22.60 10.16
N ALA A 26 -5.05 23.78 9.70
CA ALA A 26 -4.95 24.08 8.27
C ALA A 26 -3.98 23.13 7.56
N ARG A 27 -2.82 22.87 8.17
CA ARG A 27 -1.82 21.91 7.69
C ARG A 27 -2.40 20.50 7.60
N LEU A 28 -3.07 20.03 8.66
CA LEU A 28 -3.74 18.73 8.71
C LEU A 28 -4.79 18.59 7.59
N ASN A 29 -5.66 19.59 7.44
CA ASN A 29 -6.71 19.58 6.42
C ASN A 29 -6.14 19.58 4.99
N ALA A 30 -5.07 20.33 4.74
CA ALA A 30 -4.41 20.36 3.45
C ALA A 30 -3.81 18.99 3.09
N VAL A 31 -3.10 18.35 4.02
CA VAL A 31 -2.49 17.04 3.78
C VAL A 31 -3.52 15.92 3.69
N TYR A 32 -4.59 15.97 4.48
CA TYR A 32 -5.72 15.04 4.38
C TYR A 32 -6.36 15.09 3.00
N LYS A 33 -6.66 16.28 2.47
CA LYS A 33 -7.22 16.45 1.12
C LYS A 33 -6.29 15.89 0.06
N LYS A 34 -4.99 16.17 0.17
CA LYS A 34 -3.96 15.67 -0.75
C LYS A 34 -3.89 14.14 -0.72
N LEU A 35 -3.85 13.52 0.47
CA LEU A 35 -3.82 12.06 0.61
C LEU A 35 -5.10 11.44 0.05
N SER A 36 -6.26 11.99 0.40
CA SER A 36 -7.56 11.50 -0.09
C SER A 36 -7.63 11.53 -1.63
N GLY A 37 -7.12 12.59 -2.27
CA GLY A 37 -7.07 12.69 -3.73
C GLY A 37 -6.18 11.64 -4.41
N SER A 38 -5.21 11.06 -3.71
CA SER A 38 -4.35 9.99 -4.23
C SER A 38 -4.87 8.57 -4.03
N LEU A 39 -6.03 8.40 -3.38
CA LEU A 39 -6.58 7.10 -3.00
C LEU A 39 -7.80 6.72 -3.85
N ASP A 40 -8.01 5.42 -4.03
CA ASP A 40 -9.24 4.84 -4.59
C ASP A 40 -10.43 4.95 -3.61
N ASP A 41 -11.62 4.53 -4.03
CA ASP A 41 -12.86 4.70 -3.26
C ASP A 41 -12.81 4.00 -1.89
N ALA A 42 -12.20 2.81 -1.84
CA ALA A 42 -12.01 2.06 -0.62
C ALA A 42 -11.02 2.76 0.32
N GLY A 43 -9.88 3.21 -0.21
CA GLY A 43 -8.86 3.97 0.53
C GLY A 43 -9.39 5.30 1.06
N ARG A 44 -10.18 6.03 0.27
CA ARG A 44 -10.85 7.27 0.72
C ARG A 44 -11.87 6.99 1.83
N LYS A 45 -12.57 5.85 1.81
CA LYS A 45 -13.47 5.42 2.89
C LYS A 45 -12.70 5.08 4.16
N ALA A 46 -11.60 4.34 4.05
CA ALA A 46 -10.75 3.98 5.18
C ALA A 46 -10.12 5.22 5.83
N LEU A 47 -9.54 6.12 5.04
CA LEU A 47 -8.93 7.36 5.55
C LEU A 47 -9.93 8.23 6.33
N ARG A 48 -11.18 8.33 5.85
CA ARG A 48 -12.25 9.05 6.55
C ARG A 48 -12.58 8.44 7.91
N GLU A 49 -12.57 7.12 8.01
CA GLU A 49 -12.86 6.41 9.26
C GLU A 49 -11.71 6.58 10.25
N GLU A 50 -10.47 6.45 9.78
CA GLU A 50 -9.28 6.69 10.62
C GLU A 50 -9.23 8.10 11.18
N GLU A 51 -9.59 9.12 10.38
CA GLU A 51 -9.62 10.51 10.84
C GLU A 51 -10.66 10.72 11.95
N ARG A 52 -11.84 10.09 11.83
CA ARG A 52 -12.88 10.14 12.86
C ARG A 52 -12.41 9.48 14.16
N GLN A 53 -11.77 8.32 14.05
CA GLN A 53 -11.23 7.61 15.20
C GLN A 53 -10.09 8.39 15.86
N TRP A 54 -9.22 9.03 15.06
CA TRP A 54 -8.17 9.90 15.57
C TRP A 54 -8.75 11.09 16.32
N ILE A 55 -9.76 11.80 15.77
CA ILE A 55 -10.42 12.92 16.45
C ILE A 55 -10.98 12.47 17.80
N ALA A 56 -11.69 11.33 17.83
CA ALA A 56 -12.23 10.79 19.08
C ALA A 56 -11.13 10.43 20.10
N GLY A 57 -10.01 9.87 19.63
CA GLY A 57 -8.85 9.56 20.46
C GLY A 57 -8.15 10.81 21.01
N ARG A 58 -7.92 11.81 20.16
CA ARG A 58 -7.38 13.13 20.55
C ARG A 58 -8.24 13.75 21.63
N ASP A 59 -9.55 13.83 21.41
CA ASP A 59 -10.48 14.48 22.33
C ASP A 59 -10.45 13.77 23.69
N LYS A 60 -10.45 12.43 23.70
CA LYS A 60 -10.30 11.62 24.93
C LYS A 60 -8.98 11.90 25.66
N VAL A 61 -7.85 11.88 24.95
CA VAL A 61 -6.52 12.09 25.54
C VAL A 61 -6.35 13.50 26.08
N CYS A 62 -6.90 14.49 25.38
CA CYS A 62 -6.81 15.90 25.78
C CYS A 62 -7.91 16.34 26.76
N GLY A 63 -8.78 15.43 27.21
CA GLY A 63 -9.90 15.75 28.11
C GLY A 63 -10.94 16.68 27.50
N VAL A 64 -11.05 16.68 26.17
CA VAL A 64 -12.00 17.50 25.40
C VAL A 64 -13.29 16.72 25.22
N LYS A 65 -14.43 17.39 25.37
CA LYS A 65 -15.73 16.77 25.12
C LYS A 65 -15.85 16.44 23.62
N PRO A 66 -16.28 15.23 23.23
CA PRO A 66 -16.42 14.86 21.82
C PRO A 66 -17.26 15.89 21.05
N GLY A 67 -16.75 16.31 19.89
CA GLY A 67 -17.43 17.27 19.02
C GLY A 67 -17.26 18.73 19.44
N THR A 68 -16.41 19.03 20.43
CA THR A 68 -16.03 20.41 20.77
C THR A 68 -14.61 20.71 20.31
N ILE A 69 -14.39 21.90 19.74
CA ILE A 69 -13.05 22.36 19.35
C ILE A 69 -12.49 23.17 20.51
N VAL A 70 -11.50 22.61 21.20
CA VAL A 70 -10.75 23.30 22.26
C VAL A 70 -9.33 23.51 21.77
N LYS A 71 -8.89 24.77 21.72
CA LYS A 71 -7.55 25.16 21.26
C LYS A 71 -6.62 25.29 22.47
N ASN A 72 -5.86 24.24 22.75
CA ASN A 72 -4.89 24.22 23.85
C ASN A 72 -3.61 23.50 23.40
N ALA A 73 -2.61 23.45 24.29
CA ALA A 73 -1.34 22.81 23.96
C ALA A 73 -1.51 21.33 23.56
N CYS A 74 -2.36 20.57 24.26
CA CYS A 74 -2.58 19.15 23.94
C CYS A 74 -3.19 18.97 22.55
N THR A 75 -4.27 19.70 22.23
CA THR A 75 -4.93 19.57 20.93
C THR A 75 -4.03 20.07 19.80
N THR A 76 -3.24 21.11 20.04
CA THR A 76 -2.24 21.62 19.07
C THR A 76 -1.17 20.56 18.78
N THR A 77 -0.58 19.96 19.81
CA THR A 77 0.44 18.91 19.66
C THR A 77 -0.11 17.64 18.99
N GLN A 78 -1.32 17.21 19.36
CA GLN A 78 -1.94 16.05 18.71
C GLN A 78 -2.25 16.31 17.24
N THR A 79 -2.76 17.51 16.92
CA THR A 79 -3.02 17.92 15.53
C THR A 79 -1.72 18.01 14.72
N SER A 80 -0.62 18.53 15.29
CA SER A 80 0.67 18.56 14.60
C SER A 80 1.22 17.17 14.31
N PHE A 81 1.10 16.24 15.27
CA PHE A 81 1.52 14.86 15.07
C PHE A 81 0.70 14.14 14.01
N ARG A 82 -0.62 14.36 13.95
CA ARG A 82 -1.45 13.81 12.88
C ARG A 82 -1.08 14.40 11.52
N ALA A 83 -0.81 15.70 11.45
CA ALA A 83 -0.33 16.34 10.23
C ALA A 83 1.02 15.75 9.77
N ASP A 84 1.99 15.54 10.67
CA ASP A 84 3.27 14.87 10.35
C ASP A 84 3.05 13.46 9.81
N GLU A 85 2.13 12.73 10.41
CA GLU A 85 1.77 11.36 10.07
C GLU A 85 1.13 11.27 8.69
N LEU A 86 0.13 12.11 8.40
CA LEU A 86 -0.46 12.20 7.07
C LEU A 86 0.52 12.73 6.02
N GLU A 87 1.45 13.62 6.39
CA GLU A 87 2.51 14.07 5.47
C GLU A 87 3.49 12.97 5.14
N LYS A 88 3.86 12.13 6.12
CA LYS A 88 4.63 10.91 5.87
C LYS A 88 3.87 9.97 4.93
N ARG A 89 2.55 9.82 5.10
CA ARG A 89 1.72 9.03 4.19
C ARG A 89 1.57 9.65 2.81
N VAL A 90 1.48 10.97 2.67
CA VAL A 90 1.49 11.64 1.37
C VAL A 90 2.86 11.48 0.71
N ARG A 91 3.94 11.60 1.48
CA ARG A 91 5.29 11.30 1.00
C ARG A 91 5.43 9.83 0.66
N GLY A 92 4.80 8.90 1.37
CA GLY A 92 4.77 7.46 1.10
C GLY A 92 3.70 7.01 0.10
N ALA A 93 2.74 7.87 -0.24
CA ALA A 93 1.78 7.72 -1.33
C ALA A 93 2.38 8.28 -2.62
N GLY A 94 3.14 9.39 -2.51
CA GLY A 94 4.02 9.92 -3.55
C GLY A 94 5.33 9.14 -3.72
N ALA A 95 5.79 8.46 -2.67
CA ALA A 95 6.87 7.47 -2.66
C ALA A 95 6.35 6.03 -2.56
N ARG A 96 5.04 5.82 -2.85
CA ARG A 96 4.49 4.51 -3.19
C ARG A 96 4.98 4.03 -4.57
N GLN A 97 6.03 4.68 -5.05
CA GLN A 97 7.07 4.19 -5.93
C GLN A 97 8.32 3.83 -5.10
N THR A 98 8.24 2.89 -4.18
CA THR A 98 9.38 2.05 -3.75
C THR A 98 8.80 0.73 -3.26
N GLY A 99 9.07 -0.35 -4.00
CA GLY A 99 8.21 -1.52 -4.13
C GLY A 99 8.48 -2.68 -3.18
N GLU A 100 9.22 -2.50 -2.09
CA GLU A 100 9.79 -3.66 -1.39
C GLU A 100 8.85 -4.42 -0.42
N PRO A 101 7.90 -3.82 0.32
CA PRO A 101 7.02 -4.62 1.21
C PRO A 101 5.73 -5.10 0.55
N ALA A 102 5.27 -4.43 -0.52
CA ALA A 102 3.95 -4.70 -1.11
C ALA A 102 3.94 -5.90 -2.06
N VAL A 103 5.09 -6.26 -2.62
CA VAL A 103 5.22 -7.29 -3.65
C VAL A 103 5.95 -8.53 -3.14
N ALA A 104 6.75 -8.43 -2.08
CA ALA A 104 7.40 -9.60 -1.48
C ALA A 104 6.37 -10.60 -0.91
N GLY A 105 6.69 -11.89 -0.98
CA GLY A 105 5.91 -13.01 -0.49
C GLY A 105 5.49 -14.01 -1.56
N ASP A 106 4.66 -14.96 -1.13
CA ASP A 106 4.05 -15.96 -1.99
C ASP A 106 2.74 -15.41 -2.59
N TRP A 107 2.63 -15.51 -3.90
CA TRP A 107 1.47 -15.06 -4.66
C TRP A 107 0.98 -16.18 -5.56
N GLY A 108 -0.33 -16.26 -5.75
CA GLY A 108 -0.86 -17.25 -6.64
C GLY A 108 -2.29 -17.01 -7.06
N TYR A 109 -2.66 -17.68 -8.14
CA TYR A 109 -3.99 -17.75 -8.70
C TYR A 109 -4.30 -19.21 -9.01
N ARG A 110 -5.55 -19.60 -8.83
CA ARG A 110 -6.03 -20.91 -9.22
C ARG A 110 -7.46 -20.81 -9.70
N SER A 111 -7.80 -21.53 -10.75
CA SER A 111 -9.15 -21.64 -11.28
C SER A 111 -9.44 -23.06 -11.75
N ASP A 112 -10.72 -23.43 -11.74
CA ASP A 112 -11.22 -24.68 -12.31
C ASP A 112 -11.93 -24.50 -13.68
N CYS A 113 -11.90 -23.29 -14.22
CA CYS A 113 -12.47 -22.95 -15.53
C CYS A 113 -11.55 -23.43 -16.67
N ASN A 114 -12.11 -23.82 -17.83
CA ASN A 114 -11.38 -24.08 -19.09
C ASN A 114 -10.04 -24.83 -18.93
N LEU A 115 -10.11 -26.12 -18.57
CA LEU A 115 -8.99 -27.00 -18.20
C LEU A 115 -8.23 -26.65 -16.91
N GLY A 116 -8.69 -25.64 -16.18
CA GLY A 116 -8.06 -25.13 -14.96
C GLY A 116 -6.78 -24.36 -15.26
N HIS A 117 -6.48 -23.38 -14.42
CA HIS A 117 -5.28 -22.56 -14.54
C HIS A 117 -4.72 -22.27 -13.16
N ALA A 118 -3.43 -22.49 -12.97
CA ALA A 118 -2.71 -22.22 -11.74
C ALA A 118 -1.45 -21.43 -12.05
N VAL A 119 -1.28 -20.31 -11.36
CA VAL A 119 -0.09 -19.46 -11.44
C VAL A 119 0.44 -19.25 -10.04
N GLU A 120 1.73 -19.43 -9.84
CA GLU A 120 2.42 -19.16 -8.59
C GLU A 120 3.65 -18.31 -8.85
N LEU A 121 3.92 -17.37 -7.93
CA LEU A 121 5.06 -16.47 -7.99
C LEU A 121 5.58 -16.24 -6.56
N HIS A 122 6.83 -16.61 -6.33
CA HIS A 122 7.52 -16.35 -5.08
C HIS A 122 8.51 -15.20 -5.26
N ILE A 123 8.30 -14.13 -4.52
CA ILE A 123 9.15 -12.94 -4.56
C ILE A 123 9.81 -12.78 -3.19
N PRO A 124 11.12 -13.07 -3.04
CA PRO A 124 11.79 -12.87 -1.77
C PRO A 124 11.83 -11.39 -1.38
N GLU A 125 11.96 -11.12 -0.09
CA GLU A 125 12.19 -9.77 0.42
C GLU A 125 13.54 -9.24 -0.08
N GLY A 126 13.59 -7.97 -0.51
CA GLY A 126 14.82 -7.28 -0.90
C GLY A 126 14.75 -6.48 -2.21
N ALA A 127 15.80 -5.69 -2.42
CA ALA A 127 15.81 -4.57 -3.38
C ALA A 127 15.90 -4.96 -4.86
N ALA A 128 16.17 -6.23 -5.17
CA ALA A 128 16.15 -6.79 -6.53
C ALA A 128 16.09 -8.32 -6.46
N PRO A 129 14.89 -8.93 -6.44
CA PRO A 129 14.74 -10.34 -6.13
C PRO A 129 15.02 -11.23 -7.35
N GLU A 130 15.80 -12.29 -7.12
CA GLU A 130 15.70 -13.52 -7.89
C GLU A 130 14.67 -14.41 -7.21
N GLY A 131 13.60 -14.79 -7.91
CA GLY A 131 12.50 -15.58 -7.33
C GLY A 131 12.13 -16.77 -8.19
N THR A 132 11.00 -17.41 -7.87
CA THR A 132 10.48 -18.55 -8.63
C THR A 132 9.10 -18.26 -9.18
N TRP A 133 8.78 -18.93 -10.29
CA TRP A 133 7.48 -18.86 -10.93
C TRP A 133 7.03 -20.25 -11.36
N ALA A 134 5.71 -20.47 -11.39
CA ALA A 134 5.09 -21.62 -12.01
C ALA A 134 3.79 -21.18 -12.70
N ASP A 135 3.50 -21.77 -13.85
CA ASP A 135 2.31 -21.46 -14.65
C ASP A 135 1.86 -22.73 -15.38
N GLY A 136 0.62 -23.15 -15.19
CA GLY A 136 0.13 -24.36 -15.80
C GLY A 136 -1.37 -24.57 -15.69
N THR A 137 -1.82 -25.62 -16.35
CA THR A 137 -3.20 -26.13 -16.31
C THR A 137 -3.22 -27.47 -15.59
N ARG A 138 -4.36 -28.18 -15.62
CA ARG A 138 -4.46 -29.52 -15.04
C ARG A 138 -3.58 -30.58 -15.72
N SER A 139 -3.10 -30.33 -16.95
CA SER A 139 -2.39 -31.35 -17.75
C SER A 139 -0.98 -30.96 -18.20
N MET A 140 -0.61 -29.69 -18.09
CA MET A 140 0.70 -29.18 -18.52
C MET A 140 1.08 -27.96 -17.70
N GLY A 141 2.35 -27.62 -17.65
CA GLY A 141 2.81 -26.41 -17.01
C GLY A 141 4.32 -26.24 -17.16
N SER A 142 4.78 -25.06 -16.80
CA SER A 142 6.18 -24.69 -16.80
C SER A 142 6.51 -24.01 -15.49
N SER A 143 7.78 -24.08 -15.10
CA SER A 143 8.28 -23.42 -13.90
C SER A 143 9.74 -23.06 -14.06
N GLY A 144 10.22 -22.17 -13.20
CA GLY A 144 11.63 -21.84 -13.14
C GLY A 144 11.88 -20.62 -12.27
N ARG A 145 12.87 -19.84 -12.68
CA ARG A 145 13.35 -18.68 -11.92
C ARG A 145 13.15 -17.39 -12.70
N PHE A 146 13.08 -16.28 -11.99
CA PHE A 146 13.12 -14.96 -12.61
C PHE A 146 14.17 -14.08 -11.95
N LYS A 147 14.74 -13.15 -12.72
CA LYS A 147 15.51 -12.01 -12.21
C LYS A 147 14.69 -10.74 -12.37
N GLY A 148 14.56 -10.00 -11.27
CA GLY A 148 13.77 -8.79 -11.19
C GLY A 148 14.60 -7.50 -11.25
N GLU A 149 14.03 -6.46 -11.86
CA GLU A 149 14.53 -5.09 -11.80
C GLU A 149 13.36 -4.13 -11.53
N TRP A 150 13.50 -3.29 -10.51
CA TRP A 150 12.48 -2.30 -10.17
C TRP A 150 12.60 -1.05 -11.04
N ARG A 151 11.49 -0.65 -11.65
CA ARG A 151 11.38 0.59 -12.42
C ARG A 151 9.97 1.15 -12.25
N ASP A 152 9.86 2.41 -11.84
CA ASP A 152 8.58 3.13 -11.71
C ASP A 152 7.49 2.37 -10.92
N GLY A 153 7.90 1.67 -9.85
CA GLY A 153 6.99 0.88 -9.00
C GLY A 153 6.56 -0.47 -9.58
N LYS A 154 7.10 -0.87 -10.73
CA LYS A 154 6.90 -2.19 -11.36
C LYS A 154 8.16 -3.03 -11.18
N LEU A 155 7.97 -4.32 -10.94
CA LEU A 155 9.06 -5.30 -10.96
C LEU A 155 9.09 -5.97 -12.33
N TYR A 156 10.01 -5.54 -13.18
CA TYR A 156 10.22 -6.13 -14.50
C TYR A 156 11.03 -7.42 -14.37
N MET A 157 10.57 -8.49 -15.03
CA MET A 157 11.09 -9.83 -14.83
C MET A 157 11.69 -10.40 -16.12
N ARG A 158 12.85 -11.03 -15.98
CA ARG A 158 13.47 -11.90 -17.00
C ARG A 158 13.36 -13.32 -16.50
N PHE A 159 12.89 -14.24 -17.34
CA PHE A 159 12.62 -15.61 -16.93
C PHE A 159 13.65 -16.59 -17.47
N CYS A 160 13.84 -17.67 -16.72
CA CYS A 160 14.36 -18.93 -17.19
C CYS A 160 13.40 -20.05 -16.76
N ALA A 161 13.39 -21.15 -17.51
CA ALA A 161 12.61 -22.35 -17.20
C ALA A 161 13.53 -23.48 -16.72
N GLU A 162 12.99 -24.39 -15.90
CA GLU A 162 13.72 -25.60 -15.51
C GLU A 162 13.88 -26.58 -16.69
N GLU A 163 12.92 -26.59 -17.61
CA GLU A 163 12.88 -27.47 -18.76
C GLU A 163 12.85 -26.70 -20.09
N ALA A 164 13.42 -27.29 -21.14
CA ALA A 164 13.42 -26.70 -22.47
C ALA A 164 12.06 -26.88 -23.15
N GLU A 165 11.43 -25.78 -23.52
CA GLU A 165 10.16 -25.78 -24.24
C GLU A 165 10.27 -25.06 -25.58
N ARG A 166 9.57 -25.55 -26.60
CA ARG A 166 9.60 -24.92 -27.93
C ARG A 166 8.95 -23.54 -27.87
N GLY A 167 9.76 -22.50 -28.05
CA GLY A 167 9.30 -21.11 -27.93
C GLY A 167 9.12 -20.64 -26.48
N GLY A 168 9.55 -21.44 -25.50
CA GLY A 168 9.59 -21.08 -24.10
C GLY A 168 10.82 -20.26 -23.72
N TYR A 169 11.02 -20.09 -22.41
CA TYR A 169 12.18 -19.37 -21.88
C TYR A 169 13.47 -20.19 -22.03
N PRO A 170 14.65 -19.53 -22.00
CA PRO A 170 15.92 -20.25 -21.90
C PRO A 170 15.96 -21.12 -20.63
N VAL A 171 16.70 -22.24 -20.68
CA VAL A 171 16.87 -23.12 -19.53
C VAL A 171 17.76 -22.45 -18.48
N CYS A 172 17.37 -22.52 -17.21
CA CYS A 172 18.15 -21.98 -16.10
C CYS A 172 19.57 -22.57 -16.06
N PRO A 173 20.62 -21.77 -15.77
CA PRO A 173 20.58 -20.41 -15.23
C PRO A 173 20.64 -19.29 -16.30
N ALA A 174 20.43 -19.60 -17.58
CA ALA A 174 20.37 -18.58 -18.62
C ALA A 174 19.02 -17.88 -18.58
N PHE A 175 19.01 -16.55 -18.53
CA PHE A 175 17.78 -15.75 -18.51
C PHE A 175 17.56 -15.09 -19.87
N GLY A 176 16.31 -15.04 -20.32
CA GLY A 176 15.93 -14.31 -21.52
C GLY A 176 15.88 -12.80 -21.33
N ASP A 177 15.25 -12.13 -22.29
CA ASP A 177 14.91 -10.72 -22.18
C ASP A 177 13.77 -10.48 -21.17
N VAL A 178 13.49 -9.21 -20.88
CA VAL A 178 12.36 -8.82 -20.05
C VAL A 178 11.07 -9.29 -20.71
N ASN A 179 10.29 -10.13 -20.02
CA ASN A 179 9.07 -10.73 -20.55
C ASN A 179 7.90 -10.58 -19.57
N GLY A 180 7.68 -9.34 -19.12
CA GLY A 180 6.56 -8.99 -18.24
C GLY A 180 6.99 -8.29 -16.97
N TYR A 181 6.00 -7.85 -16.20
CA TYR A 181 6.20 -7.19 -14.93
C TYR A 181 5.05 -7.47 -13.97
N VAL A 182 5.32 -7.32 -12.67
CA VAL A 182 4.26 -7.27 -11.65
C VAL A 182 4.13 -5.88 -11.03
N THR A 183 2.92 -5.55 -10.63
CA THR A 183 2.59 -4.32 -9.90
C THR A 183 1.50 -4.61 -8.86
N PRO A 184 1.56 -3.99 -7.67
CA PRO A 184 0.46 -4.06 -6.70
C PRO A 184 -0.85 -3.52 -7.29
N GLU A 185 -1.97 -4.18 -6.96
CA GLU A 185 -3.34 -3.73 -7.25
C GLU A 185 -4.23 -3.97 -6.02
N GLY A 186 -4.36 -2.95 -5.17
CA GLY A 186 -5.05 -3.07 -3.89
C GLY A 186 -4.35 -4.10 -2.99
N LYS A 187 -5.02 -5.25 -2.74
CA LYS A 187 -4.47 -6.38 -1.97
C LYS A 187 -3.91 -7.51 -2.85
N ARG A 188 -3.99 -7.36 -4.17
CA ARG A 188 -3.57 -8.35 -5.16
C ARG A 188 -2.27 -7.91 -5.83
N LEU A 189 -1.65 -8.84 -6.53
CA LEU A 189 -0.49 -8.57 -7.39
C LEU A 189 -0.88 -8.86 -8.84
N ALA A 190 -0.88 -7.83 -9.69
CA ALA A 190 -1.21 -8.00 -11.10
C ALA A 190 0.07 -8.32 -11.88
N TRP A 191 0.05 -9.42 -12.63
CA TRP A 191 1.11 -9.78 -13.59
C TRP A 191 0.67 -9.37 -15.00
N TYR A 192 1.52 -8.62 -15.69
CA TYR A 192 1.38 -8.22 -17.08
C TYR A 192 2.38 -8.94 -17.99
N ARG A 193 1.92 -9.36 -19.18
CA ARG A 193 2.73 -9.93 -20.27
C ARG A 193 2.45 -9.10 -21.54
N ALA A 194 3.49 -8.68 -22.26
CA ALA A 194 3.34 -7.80 -23.43
C ALA A 194 2.42 -6.58 -23.20
N ASP A 195 2.52 -5.96 -22.02
CA ASP A 195 1.68 -4.85 -21.53
C ASP A 195 0.18 -5.14 -21.32
N GLU A 196 -0.26 -6.38 -21.56
CA GLU A 196 -1.61 -6.84 -21.23
C GLU A 196 -1.65 -7.49 -19.84
N LYS A 197 -2.73 -7.26 -19.10
CA LYS A 197 -2.92 -7.87 -17.78
C LYS A 197 -3.19 -9.36 -17.96
N TYR A 198 -2.22 -10.18 -17.58
CA TYR A 198 -2.30 -11.64 -17.69
C TYR A 198 -3.15 -12.24 -16.58
N VAL A 199 -2.81 -11.96 -15.31
CA VAL A 199 -3.54 -12.51 -14.15
C VAL A 199 -3.42 -11.59 -12.93
N SER A 200 -4.42 -11.62 -12.05
CA SER A 200 -4.32 -11.03 -10.72
C SER A 200 -4.08 -12.13 -9.69
N LEU A 201 -2.94 -12.09 -9.01
CA LEU A 201 -2.56 -13.05 -7.99
C LEU A 201 -3.06 -12.60 -6.62
N GLU A 202 -3.51 -13.54 -5.82
CA GLU A 202 -3.81 -13.36 -4.41
C GLU A 202 -2.62 -13.79 -3.55
N ARG A 203 -2.53 -13.24 -2.34
CA ARG A 203 -1.49 -13.66 -1.40
C ARG A 203 -1.73 -15.10 -0.96
N VAL A 204 -0.72 -15.95 -1.06
CA VAL A 204 -0.77 -17.33 -0.60
C VAL A 204 -0.34 -17.36 0.87
N ALA A 205 -1.18 -17.94 1.73
CA ALA A 205 -0.81 -18.16 3.11
C ALA A 205 0.31 -19.21 3.19
N LYS A 206 1.24 -19.06 4.12
CA LYS A 206 2.37 -20.01 4.30
C LYS A 206 1.85 -21.45 4.42
N GLY A 207 2.30 -22.34 3.53
CA GLY A 207 1.87 -23.74 3.46
C GLY A 207 0.45 -23.97 2.92
N GLY A 208 -0.22 -22.91 2.46
CA GLY A 208 -1.53 -22.95 1.84
C GLY A 208 -1.45 -23.03 0.31
N LYS A 209 -2.62 -22.99 -0.33
CA LYS A 209 -2.77 -22.87 -1.79
C LYS A 209 -3.40 -21.53 -2.12
N ALA A 210 -3.17 -21.03 -3.33
CA ALA A 210 -3.90 -19.89 -3.84
C ALA A 210 -5.43 -20.09 -3.70
N PRO A 211 -6.20 -19.05 -3.33
CA PRO A 211 -7.66 -19.07 -3.38
C PRO A 211 -8.14 -19.55 -4.75
N LEU A 212 -9.15 -20.42 -4.76
CA LEU A 212 -9.77 -20.90 -5.98
C LEU A 212 -10.75 -19.85 -6.50
N ASP A 213 -10.53 -19.37 -7.72
CA ASP A 213 -11.48 -18.57 -8.45
C ASP A 213 -12.56 -19.47 -9.05
N THR A 214 -13.76 -19.36 -8.49
CA THR A 214 -14.97 -20.05 -8.94
C THR A 214 -15.84 -19.15 -9.83
N THR A 215 -15.46 -17.88 -10.00
CA THR A 215 -16.18 -16.93 -10.84
C THR A 215 -15.63 -17.05 -12.25
N CYS A 216 -15.93 -18.17 -12.91
CA CYS A 216 -15.62 -18.33 -14.32
C CYS A 216 -16.27 -17.19 -15.09
N LYS A 217 -15.45 -16.36 -15.73
CA LYS A 217 -15.99 -15.49 -16.79
C LYS A 217 -16.39 -16.42 -17.92
N ASP A 218 -17.65 -16.34 -18.34
CA ASP A 218 -18.05 -16.92 -19.61
C ASP A 218 -17.15 -16.33 -20.69
N GLU A 219 -16.65 -17.23 -21.53
CA GLU A 219 -15.62 -17.01 -22.54
C GLU A 219 -15.88 -15.78 -23.41
N MET A 220 -14.79 -15.11 -23.80
CA MET A 220 -14.62 -14.65 -25.18
C MET A 220 -13.22 -15.00 -25.64
#